data_AF-A0A8C2TCS8-F1
#
_entry.id   AF-A0A8C2TCS8-F1
#
_cell.length_a   1.000
_cell.length_b   1.000
_cell.length_c   1.000
_cell.angle_alpha   90.00
_cell.angle_beta   90.00
_cell.angle_gamma   90.00
#
_symmetry.space_group_name_H-M   'P 1'
#
loop_
_entity.id
_entity.type
_entity.pdbx_description
1 polymer ?
#
loop_
_entity_poly.entity_id
_entity_poly.type
_entity_poly.pdbx_seq_one_letter_code
_entity_poly.pdbx_strand_id
1 'polypeptide(L)'
;MLSIQSWLSFYSANYAYVGKLVGRFYDENGAPTEALRQAEAAIEEGLKFKAESDRWKEQFPPCNSEWSSAKGSRFWCSRQSPAHLKRMHVLYHSCHSPFHFVCPRRAQGKSHPF
;
A
#
# COMPACT_ATOMS: atom_id res chain seq x y z
N MET A 1 1.92 -10.93 -5.24
CA MET A 1 3.10 -11.28 -6.07
C MET A 1 4.43 -10.80 -5.49
N LEU A 2 4.56 -9.56 -4.99
CA LEU A 2 5.83 -9.08 -4.41
C LEU A 2 6.39 -9.92 -3.25
N SER A 3 5.54 -10.51 -2.42
CA SER A 3 5.97 -11.45 -1.37
C SER A 3 6.66 -12.68 -1.98
N ILE A 4 6.10 -13.26 -3.04
CA ILE A 4 6.67 -14.40 -3.75
C ILE A 4 8.01 -14.04 -4.39
N GLN A 5 8.15 -12.84 -4.96
CA GLN A 5 9.45 -12.34 -5.41
C GLN A 5 10.46 -12.35 -4.25
N SER A 6 10.05 -11.86 -3.07
CA SER A 6 10.97 -11.74 -1.94
C SER A 6 11.44 -13.11 -1.46
N TRP A 7 10.54 -14.10 -1.43
CA TRP A 7 10.87 -15.49 -1.17
C TRP A 7 11.83 -16.05 -2.24
N LEU A 8 11.58 -15.78 -3.51
CA LEU A 8 12.46 -16.22 -4.60
C LEU A 8 13.86 -15.63 -4.48
N SER A 9 13.99 -14.33 -4.19
CA SER A 9 15.28 -13.68 -3.94
C SER A 9 15.98 -14.25 -2.72
N PHE A 10 15.24 -14.49 -1.62
CA PHE A 10 15.78 -15.10 -0.42
C PHE A 10 16.36 -16.50 -0.71
N TYR A 11 15.59 -17.39 -1.33
CA TYR A 11 16.07 -18.75 -1.59
C TYR A 11 17.21 -18.78 -2.62
N SER A 12 17.14 -17.95 -3.66
CA SER A 12 18.23 -17.84 -4.65
C SER A 12 19.54 -17.34 -4.05
N ALA A 13 19.48 -16.51 -3.01
CA ALA A 13 20.67 -15.98 -2.33
C ALA A 13 21.23 -16.94 -1.27
N ASN A 14 20.39 -17.78 -0.67
CA ASN A 14 20.75 -18.59 0.50
C ASN A 14 20.95 -20.08 0.20
N TYR A 15 20.57 -20.56 -0.98
CA TYR A 15 20.61 -21.98 -1.33
C TYR A 15 21.25 -22.19 -2.69
N ALA A 16 21.97 -23.31 -2.83
CA ALA A 16 22.54 -23.70 -4.11
C ALA A 16 21.43 -24.01 -5.12
N TYR A 17 21.53 -23.43 -6.32
CA TYR A 17 20.60 -23.69 -7.40
C TYR A 17 20.84 -25.09 -7.99
N VAL A 18 19.81 -25.93 -7.97
CA VAL A 18 19.89 -27.35 -8.43
C VAL A 18 19.15 -27.61 -9.73
N GLY A 19 18.31 -26.68 -10.20
CA GLY A 19 17.56 -26.84 -11.45
C GLY A 19 16.15 -26.25 -11.39
N LYS A 20 15.37 -26.52 -12.45
CA LYS A 20 13.97 -26.12 -12.60
C LYS A 20 13.04 -27.31 -12.39
N LEU A 21 11.88 -27.04 -11.81
CA LEU A 21 10.82 -28.03 -11.67
C LEU A 21 9.90 -27.97 -12.89
N VAL A 22 9.75 -29.10 -13.58
CA VAL A 22 8.76 -29.28 -14.66
C VAL A 22 7.35 -29.18 -14.06
N GLY A 23 6.50 -28.35 -14.66
CA GLY A 23 5.13 -28.12 -14.21
C GLY A 23 4.61 -26.75 -14.60
N ARG A 24 3.99 -26.05 -13.65
CA ARG A 24 3.23 -24.82 -13.92
C ARG A 24 4.07 -23.72 -14.58
N PHE A 25 5.33 -23.56 -14.20
CA PHE A 25 6.18 -22.44 -14.60
C PHE A 25 7.24 -22.80 -15.65
N TYR A 26 7.64 -24.07 -15.72
CA TYR A 26 8.61 -24.56 -16.69
C TYR A 26 8.14 -25.88 -17.30
N ASP A 27 8.35 -26.06 -18.60
CA ASP A 27 8.02 -27.31 -19.29
C ASP A 27 9.13 -28.38 -19.18
N GLU A 28 8.95 -29.51 -19.86
CA GLU A 28 9.91 -30.63 -19.89
C GLU A 28 11.28 -30.25 -20.45
N ASN A 29 11.35 -29.19 -21.27
CA ASN A 29 12.60 -28.65 -21.82
C ASN A 29 13.21 -27.56 -20.91
N GLY A 30 12.55 -27.24 -19.78
CA GLY A 30 12.92 -26.15 -18.90
C GLY A 30 12.58 -24.76 -19.45
N ALA A 31 11.78 -24.69 -20.52
CA ALA A 31 11.34 -23.44 -21.12
C ALA A 31 10.23 -22.80 -20.27
N PRO A 32 10.22 -21.45 -20.16
CA PRO A 32 9.21 -20.74 -19.40
C PRO A 32 7.81 -20.93 -20.01
N THR A 33 6.82 -21.20 -19.17
CA THR A 33 5.41 -21.25 -19.60
C THR A 33 4.78 -19.86 -19.58
N GLU A 34 3.61 -19.70 -20.19
CA GLU A 34 2.85 -18.43 -20.11
C GLU A 34 2.49 -18.07 -18.68
N ALA A 35 2.26 -19.05 -17.80
CA ALA A 35 1.97 -18.79 -16.39
C ALA A 35 3.16 -18.14 -15.66
N LEU A 36 4.39 -18.49 -16.02
CA LEU A 36 5.58 -17.81 -15.48
C LEU A 36 5.66 -16.38 -15.97
N ARG A 37 5.45 -16.17 -17.28
CA ARG A 37 5.48 -14.85 -17.90
C ARG A 37 4.45 -13.90 -17.28
N GLN A 38 3.24 -14.41 -16.99
CA GLN A 38 2.20 -13.66 -16.27
C GLN A 38 2.60 -13.34 -14.83
N ALA A 39 3.21 -14.29 -14.12
CA ALA A 39 3.68 -14.07 -12.75
C ALA A 39 4.78 -13.00 -12.71
N GLU A 40 5.74 -13.05 -13.63
CA GLU A 40 6.80 -12.05 -13.78
C GLU A 40 6.24 -10.66 -14.10
N ALA A 41 5.28 -10.57 -15.03
CA ALA A 41 4.60 -9.30 -15.34
C ALA A 41 3.87 -8.72 -14.11
N ALA A 42 3.17 -9.56 -13.34
CA ALA A 42 2.50 -9.12 -12.12
C ALA A 42 3.47 -8.71 -10.99
N ILE A 43 4.68 -9.27 -10.97
CA ILE A 43 5.75 -8.80 -10.08
C ILE A 43 6.23 -7.42 -10.52
N GLU A 44 6.47 -7.22 -11.82
CA GLU A 44 6.91 -5.93 -12.37
C GLU A 44 5.89 -4.81 -12.09
N GLU A 45 4.61 -5.08 -12.35
CA GLU A 45 3.52 -4.16 -12.03
C GLU A 45 3.45 -3.86 -10.53
N GLY A 46 3.57 -4.89 -9.69
CA GLY A 46 3.63 -4.74 -8.25
C GLY A 46 4.78 -3.82 -7.79
N LEU A 47 5.95 -3.92 -8.42
CA LEU A 47 7.11 -3.08 -8.08
C LEU A 47 6.87 -1.62 -8.45
N LYS A 48 6.25 -1.36 -9.60
CA LYS A 48 5.84 0.00 -10.00
C LYS A 48 4.86 0.59 -8.98
N PHE A 49 3.81 -0.16 -8.62
CA PHE A 49 2.83 0.29 -7.63
C PHE A 49 3.46 0.52 -6.25
N LYS A 50 4.39 -0.35 -5.83
CA LYS A 50 5.13 -0.17 -4.58
C LYS A 50 5.94 1.12 -4.59
N ALA A 51 6.67 1.41 -5.67
CA ALA A 51 7.45 2.62 -5.79
C ALA A 51 6.57 3.89 -5.75
N GLU A 52 5.42 3.87 -6.43
CA GLU A 52 4.44 4.96 -6.38
C GLU A 52 3.86 5.13 -4.97
N SER A 53 3.47 4.02 -4.32
CA SER A 53 2.97 4.03 -2.94
C SER A 53 3.99 4.59 -1.96
N ASP A 54 5.27 4.23 -2.11
CA ASP A 54 6.33 4.69 -1.22
C ASP A 54 6.61 6.19 -1.43
N ARG A 55 6.63 6.69 -2.68
CA ARG A 55 6.65 8.13 -2.97
C ARG A 55 5.45 8.87 -2.36
N TRP A 56 4.27 8.26 -2.41
CA TRP A 56 3.07 8.85 -1.81
C TRP A 56 3.19 8.91 -0.28
N LYS A 57 3.74 7.88 0.37
CA LYS A 57 3.98 7.86 1.82
C LYS A 57 5.03 8.87 2.26
N GLU A 58 6.05 9.13 1.43
CA GLU A 58 7.02 10.21 1.68
C GLU A 58 6.34 11.59 1.65
N GLN A 59 5.41 11.79 0.71
CA GLN A 59 4.66 13.05 0.60
C GLN A 59 3.58 13.18 1.69
N PHE A 60 2.95 12.07 2.07
CA PHE A 60 1.83 11.99 3.00
C PHE A 60 2.13 10.93 4.05
N PRO A 61 2.88 11.27 5.11
CA PRO A 61 3.19 10.31 6.15
C PRO A 61 1.92 9.83 6.85
N PRO A 62 1.88 8.56 7.30
CA PRO A 62 0.72 8.02 7.97
C PRO A 62 0.45 8.79 9.28
N CYS A 63 -0.81 9.11 9.49
CA CYS A 63 -1.29 9.55 10.80
C CYS A 63 -1.60 8.32 11.64
N ASN A 64 -1.28 8.40 12.93
CA ASN A 64 -1.65 7.36 13.87
C ASN A 64 -3.11 7.51 14.28
N SER A 65 -3.74 6.37 14.54
CA SER A 65 -5.09 6.28 15.10
C SER A 65 -5.09 5.34 16.30
N GLU A 66 -5.65 5.77 17.41
CA GLU A 66 -5.85 4.99 18.62
C GLU A 66 -7.35 4.90 18.91
N TRP A 67 -7.81 3.76 19.41
CA TRP A 67 -9.16 3.63 19.96
C TRP A 67 -9.12 2.85 21.27
N SER A 68 -9.93 3.30 22.22
CA SER A 68 -10.24 2.51 23.42
C SER A 68 -11.70 2.72 23.82
N SER A 69 -12.30 1.74 24.48
CA SER A 69 -13.68 1.85 24.98
C SER A 69 -13.85 3.02 25.97
N ALA A 70 -12.82 3.31 26.77
CA ALA A 70 -12.86 4.38 27.77
C ALA A 70 -12.65 5.79 27.19
N LYS A 71 -11.83 5.94 26.14
CA LYS A 71 -11.41 7.26 25.62
C LYS A 71 -11.96 7.57 24.22
N GLY A 72 -12.61 6.61 23.57
CA GLY A 72 -13.02 6.72 22.17
C GLY A 72 -11.84 6.72 21.20
N SER A 73 -12.06 7.22 19.98
CA SER A 73 -11.04 7.32 18.93
C SER A 73 -10.21 8.60 19.02
N ARG A 74 -8.91 8.50 18.82
CA ARG A 74 -7.97 9.62 18.74
C ARG A 74 -7.09 9.48 17.50
N PHE A 75 -6.86 10.58 16.79
CA PHE A 75 -5.96 10.63 15.63
C PHE A 75 -4.87 11.68 15.87
N TRP A 76 -3.62 11.39 15.47
CA TRP A 76 -2.53 12.37 15.49
C TRP A 76 -1.53 12.11 14.37
N CYS A 77 -0.97 13.19 13.83
CA CYS A 77 0.08 13.13 12.81
C CYS A 77 1.33 13.82 13.36
N SER A 78 2.52 13.26 13.12
CA SER A 78 3.79 13.84 13.55
C SER A 78 4.06 15.17 12.83
N ARG A 79 4.55 16.20 13.56
CA ARG A 79 4.79 17.55 13.01
C ARG A 79 6.02 17.69 12.10
N GLN A 80 6.71 16.60 11.75
CA GLN A 80 8.08 16.64 11.22
C GLN A 80 8.21 16.65 9.69
N SER A 81 7.13 16.73 8.90
CA SER A 81 7.29 16.82 7.43
C SER A 81 7.10 18.27 6.94
N PRO A 82 8.12 18.90 6.31
CA PRO A 82 8.05 20.28 5.80
C PRO A 82 6.93 20.53 4.79
N ALA A 83 6.36 19.48 4.18
CA ALA A 83 5.22 19.57 3.27
C ALA A 83 3.88 19.88 3.97
N HIS A 84 3.80 19.80 5.30
CA HIS A 84 2.52 19.83 6.03
C HIS A 84 1.85 21.21 6.17
N LEU A 85 2.56 22.33 6.03
CA LEU A 85 1.96 23.64 6.33
C LEU A 85 1.29 24.32 5.12
N LYS A 86 1.50 23.85 3.88
CA LYS A 86 0.99 24.55 2.68
C LYS A 86 -0.14 23.86 1.91
N ARG A 87 -0.49 22.60 2.20
CA ARG A 87 -1.48 21.86 1.37
C ARG A 87 -2.74 21.38 2.07
N MET A 88 -2.89 21.52 3.39
CA MET A 88 -4.16 21.20 4.05
C MET A 88 -5.31 22.13 3.59
N HIS A 89 -4.99 23.29 3.03
CA HIS A 89 -5.97 24.22 2.45
C HIS A 89 -6.52 23.76 1.09
N VAL A 90 -5.83 22.86 0.37
CA VAL A 90 -6.18 22.49 -1.01
C VAL A 90 -7.17 21.31 -1.06
N LEU A 91 -7.07 20.36 -0.13
CA LEU A 91 -8.00 19.22 -0.07
C LEU A 91 -9.42 19.58 0.41
N TYR A 92 -9.61 20.75 1.03
CA TYR A 92 -10.92 21.18 1.51
C TYR A 92 -11.86 21.66 0.38
N HIS A 93 -11.32 22.05 -0.77
CA HIS A 93 -12.11 22.63 -1.88
C HIS A 93 -12.66 21.61 -2.90
N SER A 94 -12.23 20.34 -2.86
CA SER A 94 -12.69 19.33 -3.83
C SER A 94 -13.86 18.48 -3.33
N CYS A 95 -14.40 18.73 -2.14
CA CYS A 95 -15.50 17.98 -1.54
C CYS A 95 -16.89 18.54 -1.93
N HIS A 96 -17.11 18.78 -3.22
CA HIS A 96 -18.41 19.23 -3.77
C HIS A 96 -18.82 18.42 -5.02
N SER A 97 -18.18 17.28 -5.28
CA SER A 97 -18.60 16.35 -6.34
C SER A 97 -19.41 15.19 -5.74
N PRO A 98 -20.59 14.85 -6.30
CA PRO A 98 -21.53 13.89 -5.70
C PRO A 98 -21.14 12.42 -5.91
N PHE A 99 -20.00 12.11 -6.54
CA PHE A 99 -19.57 10.73 -6.79
C PHE A 99 -18.32 10.38 -5.97
N HIS A 100 -18.54 9.50 -4.98
CA HIS A 100 -17.56 8.71 -4.23
C HIS A 100 -16.41 9.48 -3.55
N PHE A 101 -16.53 9.66 -2.24
CA PHE A 101 -15.71 9.01 -1.21
C PHE A 101 -16.28 9.41 0.15
N VAL A 102 -16.42 8.45 1.06
CA VAL A 102 -16.94 8.69 2.42
C VAL A 102 -16.00 9.67 3.13
N CYS A 103 -16.45 10.91 3.27
CA CYS A 103 -15.77 11.91 4.09
C CYS A 103 -15.87 11.45 5.55
N PRO A 104 -14.78 11.34 6.34
CA PRO A 104 -14.92 11.24 7.78
C PRO A 104 -15.64 12.51 8.23
N ARG A 105 -16.87 12.37 8.72
CA ARG A 105 -17.65 13.51 9.21
C ARG A 105 -16.76 14.27 10.19
N ARG A 106 -16.62 15.58 9.98
CA ARG A 106 -16.16 16.49 11.03
C ARG A 106 -17.01 16.14 12.26
N ALA A 107 -16.38 15.57 13.28
CA ALA A 107 -16.99 15.48 14.59
C ALA A 107 -17.10 16.93 15.08
N GLN A 108 -18.14 17.64 14.64
CA GLN A 108 -18.56 18.85 15.29
C GLN A 108 -19.09 18.40 16.63
N GLY A 109 -18.32 18.68 17.68
CA GLY A 109 -18.84 18.67 19.04
C GLY A 109 -20.07 19.56 19.06
N LYS A 110 -21.23 18.94 19.17
CA LYS A 110 -22.46 19.55 19.66
C LYS A 110 -23.03 18.59 20.68
N SER A 111 -22.83 18.96 21.93
CA SER A 111 -23.69 18.57 23.04
C SER A 111 -25.15 18.85 22.65
N HIS A 112 -26.05 17.88 22.82
CA HIS A 112 -27.26 17.98 23.65
C HIS A 112 -28.23 16.80 23.39
N PRO A 113 -29.14 16.54 24.36
CA PRO A 113 -29.55 15.19 24.76
C PRO A 113 -30.84 14.74 24.08
N PHE A 114 -30.97 13.43 23.87
CA PHE A 114 -31.95 12.52 24.50
C PHE A 114 -31.75 11.14 23.89
#